data_AF-A0AAV4HYU8-F1
#
_entry.id   AF-A0AAV4HYU8-F1
#
_cell.length_a   1.000
_cell.length_b   1.000
_cell.length_c   1.000
_cell.angle_alpha   90.00
_cell.angle_beta   90.00
_cell.angle_gamma   90.00
#
_symmetry.space_group_name_H-M   'P 1'
#
loop_
_entity.id
_entity.type
_entity.pdbx_description
1 polymer ?
#
loop_
_entity_poly.entity_id
_entity_poly.type
_entity_poly.pdbx_seq_one_letter_code
_entity_poly.pdbx_strand_id
1 'polypeptide(L)'
;MAEKKKKKKKKKKKKKKKKKKKKKKKKKFGEGVKFRLLVTKASWANSGMPDRNLWESYASASSTSSSVVVVVVVVVVVVVAVVVVVVVEVVVVEVVVAVVVVEVVVAVVVAVVVVAVVVVVVAVEVVVLVVVVLVTVVLIVVALVVVVVIAVVEVVVVLVIVVVTVAVVVVVVVVVIVVVQVAVALLVVVVVVIWVVVVIIVYVLLVVSCNSSSRSSIDNSSSSTSSSSGIGDSSSSRSSIGDSSSSNSSSSSSIGHTNIGSIGNEIRVIVVLEVVMILVVVVVVVVVVVVIVFVMIVAVVVVVVVVVVVVVVVVVVVVVVVVVVIVVLSVVSDISDGGPGCSKQKTRAKSRE
;
A
#
# COMPACT_ATOMS: atom_id res chain seq x y z
N MET A 1 -2.74 8.31 24.79
CA MET A 1 -1.82 9.25 25.51
C MET A 1 -0.63 9.76 24.69
N ALA A 2 -0.09 9.01 23.72
CA ALA A 2 1.11 9.39 22.96
C ALA A 2 0.94 10.69 22.14
N GLU A 3 -0.24 10.91 21.55
CA GLU A 3 -0.49 12.10 20.72
C GLU A 3 -0.51 13.41 21.53
N LYS A 4 -1.07 13.39 22.76
CA LYS A 4 -1.03 14.52 23.69
C LYS A 4 0.42 14.86 24.10
N LYS A 5 1.29 13.85 24.27
CA LYS A 5 2.74 14.06 24.53
C LYS A 5 3.44 14.72 23.33
N LYS A 6 3.13 14.30 22.09
CA LYS A 6 3.69 14.89 20.85
C LYS A 6 3.27 16.35 20.65
N LYS A 7 2.00 16.69 20.87
CA LYS A 7 1.47 18.07 20.83
C LYS A 7 2.13 18.99 21.89
N LYS A 8 2.33 18.51 23.13
CA LYS A 8 3.01 19.26 24.21
C LYS A 8 4.48 19.55 23.88
N LYS A 9 5.21 18.60 23.27
CA LYS A 9 6.61 18.77 22.84
C LYS A 9 6.74 19.80 21.70
N LYS A 10 5.83 19.79 20.72
CA LYS A 10 5.79 20.77 19.61
C LYS A 10 5.51 22.20 20.11
N LYS A 11 4.59 22.38 21.07
CA LYS A 11 4.28 23.68 21.70
C LYS A 11 5.47 24.24 22.49
N LYS A 12 6.20 23.40 23.23
CA LYS A 12 7.42 23.80 23.99
C LYS A 12 8.56 24.24 23.06
N LYS A 13 8.78 23.53 21.93
CA LYS A 13 9.79 23.90 20.91
C LYS A 13 9.46 25.24 20.23
N LYS A 14 8.19 25.50 19.89
CA LYS A 14 7.73 26.77 19.28
C LYS A 14 7.91 27.95 20.25
N LYS A 15 7.62 27.77 21.55
CA LYS A 15 7.82 28.80 22.59
C LYS A 15 9.30 29.14 22.81
N LYS A 16 10.21 28.15 22.78
CA LYS A 16 11.67 28.35 22.90
C LYS A 16 12.24 29.11 21.68
N LYS A 17 11.75 28.82 20.46
CA LYS A 17 12.16 29.53 19.23
C LYS A 17 11.69 31.00 19.23
N LYS A 18 10.46 31.30 19.69
CA LYS A 18 9.97 32.68 19.88
C LYS A 18 10.78 33.46 20.93
N LYS A 19 11.14 32.85 22.07
CA LYS A 19 12.02 33.50 23.08
C LYS A 19 13.42 33.81 22.53
N LYS A 20 14.04 32.91 21.75
CA LYS A 20 15.35 33.18 21.10
C LYS A 20 15.26 34.33 20.08
N LYS A 21 14.21 34.40 19.25
CA LYS A 21 14.00 35.54 18.32
C LYS A 21 13.81 36.88 19.06
N LYS A 22 13.04 36.91 20.17
CA LYS A 22 12.90 38.14 20.99
C LYS A 22 14.22 38.58 21.64
N LYS A 23 15.06 37.65 22.14
CA LYS A 23 16.39 37.99 22.67
C LYS A 23 17.34 38.54 21.59
N LYS A 24 17.34 37.99 20.37
CA LYS A 24 18.14 38.53 19.25
C LYS A 24 17.69 39.93 18.83
N LYS A 25 16.38 40.21 18.77
CA LYS A 25 15.87 41.57 18.48
C LYS A 25 16.25 42.59 19.56
N LYS A 26 16.23 42.21 20.85
CA LYS A 26 16.66 43.11 21.93
C LYS A 26 18.16 43.42 21.92
N LYS A 27 19.03 42.48 21.49
CA LYS A 27 20.47 42.77 21.34
C LYS A 27 20.74 43.76 20.20
N LYS A 28 20.05 43.63 19.05
CA LYS A 28 20.22 44.55 17.91
C LYS A 28 19.73 45.99 18.17
N PHE A 29 18.82 46.18 19.12
CA PHE A 29 18.34 47.52 19.47
C PHE A 29 19.21 48.22 20.53
N GLY A 30 20.09 47.48 21.22
CA GLY A 30 20.99 48.04 22.25
C GLY A 30 22.30 48.61 21.70
N GLU A 31 22.68 48.29 20.45
CA GLU A 31 23.93 48.80 19.83
C GLU A 31 23.70 50.03 18.95
N GLY A 32 22.46 50.34 18.55
CA GLY A 32 22.12 51.50 17.70
C GLY A 32 21.98 52.83 18.44
N VAL A 33 21.89 52.83 19.78
CA VAL A 33 21.69 54.04 20.59
C VAL A 33 23.02 54.61 21.13
N LYS A 34 24.15 53.92 20.94
CA LYS A 34 25.48 54.42 21.32
C LYS A 34 26.24 55.18 20.22
N PHE A 35 25.70 55.29 19.00
CA PHE A 35 26.40 55.91 17.86
C PHE A 35 25.84 57.28 17.41
N ARG A 36 24.97 57.91 18.21
CA ARG A 36 24.39 59.24 17.89
C ARG A 36 24.56 60.28 19.01
N LEU A 37 25.70 60.25 19.71
CA LEU A 37 26.05 61.28 20.70
C LEU A 37 27.51 61.78 20.62
N LEU A 38 28.21 61.60 19.48
CA LEU A 38 29.64 61.95 19.36
C LEU A 38 30.05 62.58 18.02
N VAL A 39 29.15 63.30 17.32
CA VAL A 39 29.55 64.12 16.16
C VAL A 39 28.78 65.44 16.12
N THR A 40 29.00 66.32 17.11
CA THR A 40 28.67 67.76 17.02
C THR A 40 29.45 68.59 18.06
N LYS A 41 30.76 68.33 18.20
CA LYS A 41 31.68 69.18 18.98
C LYS A 41 33.07 69.13 18.32
N ALA A 42 33.26 69.94 17.28
CA ALA A 42 34.56 70.44 16.82
C ALA A 42 34.36 71.17 15.48
N SER A 43 34.14 72.49 15.51
CA SER A 43 34.61 73.42 14.48
C SER A 43 34.35 74.86 14.92
N TRP A 44 34.87 75.21 16.10
CA TRP A 44 35.20 76.58 16.47
C TRP A 44 36.74 76.62 16.58
N ALA A 45 37.33 77.74 16.16
CA ALA A 45 38.75 78.13 16.20
C ALA A 45 39.55 78.01 14.87
N ASN A 46 39.56 79.12 14.12
CA ASN A 46 40.78 79.76 13.55
C ASN A 46 40.30 81.02 12.78
N SER A 47 40.24 82.26 13.30
CA SER A 47 41.29 83.23 13.71
C SER A 47 42.40 83.48 12.68
N GLY A 48 42.41 84.69 12.11
CA GLY A 48 43.51 85.24 11.31
C GLY A 48 43.22 86.62 10.67
N MET A 49 43.16 87.68 11.49
CA MET A 49 43.40 89.07 11.04
C MET A 49 44.91 89.28 10.82
N PRO A 50 45.29 90.27 9.99
CA PRO A 50 46.30 91.22 10.44
C PRO A 50 45.99 92.70 10.11
N ASP A 51 46.21 93.55 11.12
CA ASP A 51 46.84 94.88 11.14
C ASP A 51 46.84 95.74 9.85
N ARG A 52 46.20 96.91 9.80
CA ARG A 52 46.62 98.22 10.37
C ARG A 52 48.13 98.49 10.24
N ASN A 53 48.52 99.40 9.34
CA ASN A 53 49.23 100.66 9.65
C ASN A 53 49.96 101.28 8.43
N LEU A 54 49.89 102.62 8.35
CA LEU A 54 50.93 103.54 7.84
C LEU A 54 51.21 103.63 6.33
N TRP A 55 50.69 104.68 5.68
CA TRP A 55 51.56 105.75 5.16
C TRP A 55 50.75 107.04 4.94
N GLU A 56 51.17 108.10 5.63
CA GLU A 56 50.78 109.48 5.39
C GLU A 56 51.48 110.06 4.15
N SER A 57 50.91 111.13 3.61
CA SER A 57 51.66 112.37 3.32
C SER A 57 52.15 112.70 1.89
N TYR A 58 51.69 113.91 1.48
CA TYR A 58 52.23 114.92 0.58
C TYR A 58 52.19 114.71 -0.95
N ALA A 59 51.35 115.51 -1.63
CA ALA A 59 51.85 116.67 -2.39
C ALA A 59 50.72 117.61 -2.82
N SER A 60 50.97 118.89 -2.59
CA SER A 60 50.13 120.05 -2.83
C SER A 60 50.38 120.66 -4.21
N ALA A 61 49.48 121.58 -4.61
CA ALA A 61 49.59 122.61 -5.64
C ALA A 61 49.20 122.23 -7.07
N SER A 62 48.08 122.80 -7.55
CA SER A 62 48.14 124.01 -8.38
C SER A 62 46.73 124.47 -8.76
N SER A 63 46.60 125.79 -8.78
CA SER A 63 45.40 126.59 -8.82
C SER A 63 44.85 126.79 -10.24
N THR A 64 43.54 127.04 -10.29
CA THR A 64 42.79 127.72 -11.38
C THR A 64 42.60 126.97 -12.70
N SER A 65 41.95 125.79 -12.62
CA SER A 65 40.98 125.24 -13.62
C SER A 65 40.00 124.22 -12.97
N SER A 66 39.89 124.23 -11.64
CA SER A 66 39.57 123.06 -10.78
C SER A 66 38.07 122.74 -10.60
N SER A 67 37.16 123.66 -10.94
CA SER A 67 35.72 123.41 -10.85
C SER A 67 35.24 122.44 -11.93
N VAL A 68 35.78 122.54 -13.15
CA VAL A 68 35.48 121.59 -14.22
C VAL A 68 36.10 120.22 -13.91
N VAL A 69 37.32 120.17 -13.36
CA VAL A 69 37.96 118.89 -13.02
C VAL A 69 37.22 118.18 -11.88
N VAL A 70 36.78 118.88 -10.82
CA VAL A 70 36.00 118.26 -9.75
C VAL A 70 34.63 117.79 -10.24
N VAL A 71 33.94 118.59 -11.07
CA VAL A 71 32.66 118.16 -11.67
C VAL A 71 32.85 116.97 -12.61
N VAL A 72 33.89 116.97 -13.45
CA VAL A 72 34.21 115.83 -14.32
C VAL A 72 34.57 114.60 -13.51
N VAL A 73 35.38 114.71 -12.45
CA VAL A 73 35.72 113.60 -11.57
C VAL A 73 34.49 113.05 -10.87
N VAL A 74 33.61 113.90 -10.33
CA VAL A 74 32.37 113.46 -9.68
C VAL A 74 31.44 112.78 -10.70
N VAL A 75 31.27 113.33 -11.90
CA VAL A 75 30.47 112.70 -12.96
C VAL A 75 31.06 111.36 -13.36
N VAL A 76 32.38 111.26 -13.55
CA VAL A 76 33.05 109.98 -13.86
C VAL A 76 32.86 108.97 -12.73
N VAL A 77 33.01 109.37 -11.47
CA VAL A 77 32.79 108.49 -10.32
C VAL A 77 31.35 108.00 -10.24
N VAL A 78 30.36 108.88 -10.45
CA VAL A 78 28.94 108.50 -10.47
C VAL A 78 28.65 107.55 -11.63
N VAL A 79 29.15 107.84 -12.83
CA VAL A 79 28.99 106.96 -14.00
C VAL A 79 29.62 105.58 -13.73
N VAL A 80 30.84 105.54 -13.18
CA VAL A 80 31.50 104.28 -12.83
C VAL A 80 30.71 103.54 -11.75
N ALA A 81 30.21 104.22 -10.72
CA ALA A 81 29.39 103.60 -9.68
C ALA A 81 28.11 103.00 -10.25
N VAL A 82 27.40 103.72 -11.12
CA VAL A 82 26.18 103.20 -11.78
C VAL A 82 26.52 102.00 -12.66
N VAL A 83 27.60 102.05 -13.46
CA VAL A 83 28.03 100.92 -14.28
C VAL A 83 28.38 99.72 -13.42
N VAL A 84 29.10 99.90 -12.31
CA VAL A 84 29.43 98.82 -11.38
C VAL A 84 28.17 98.21 -10.78
N VAL A 85 27.21 99.03 -10.34
CA VAL A 85 25.93 98.53 -9.80
C VAL A 85 25.18 97.71 -10.85
N VAL A 86 25.05 98.22 -12.07
CA VAL A 86 24.38 97.51 -13.17
C VAL A 86 25.10 96.19 -13.49
N VAL A 87 26.43 96.18 -13.55
CA VAL A 87 27.21 94.95 -13.79
C VAL A 87 27.00 93.95 -12.66
N VAL A 88 27.03 94.40 -11.40
CA VAL A 88 26.78 93.52 -10.24
C VAL A 88 25.37 92.96 -10.29
N GLU A 89 24.35 93.77 -10.58
CA GLU A 89 22.97 93.30 -10.72
C GLU A 89 22.83 92.25 -11.83
N VAL A 90 23.43 92.48 -13.00
CA VAL A 90 23.41 91.53 -14.12
C VAL A 90 24.10 90.21 -13.73
N VAL A 91 25.28 90.29 -13.09
CA VAL A 91 26.01 89.09 -12.63
C VAL A 91 25.21 88.34 -11.58
N VAL A 92 24.56 89.03 -10.64
CA VAL A 92 23.71 88.39 -9.63
C VAL A 92 22.54 87.67 -10.30
N VAL A 93 21.86 88.30 -11.26
CA VAL A 93 20.76 87.67 -12.01
C VAL A 93 21.25 86.44 -12.77
N GLU A 94 22.40 86.52 -13.44
CA GLU A 94 23.00 85.39 -14.17
C GLU A 94 23.32 84.21 -13.22
N VAL A 95 23.93 84.49 -12.07
CA VAL A 95 24.24 83.48 -11.05
C VAL A 95 22.96 82.86 -10.49
N VAL A 96 21.93 83.66 -10.19
CA VAL A 96 20.64 83.15 -9.70
C VAL A 96 19.98 82.25 -10.73
N VAL A 97 19.95 82.64 -12.00
CA VAL A 97 19.42 81.80 -13.09
C VAL A 97 20.21 80.49 -13.19
N ALA A 98 21.55 80.54 -13.15
CA ALA A 98 22.39 79.35 -13.19
C ALA A 98 22.11 78.40 -12.03
N VAL A 99 21.98 78.91 -10.80
CA VAL A 99 21.64 78.11 -9.61
C VAL A 99 20.26 77.46 -9.77
N VAL A 100 19.24 78.22 -10.19
CA VAL A 100 17.88 77.70 -10.40
C VAL A 100 17.88 76.60 -11.47
N VAL A 101 18.60 76.79 -12.58
CA VAL A 101 18.73 75.77 -13.63
C VAL A 101 19.38 74.50 -13.07
N VAL A 102 20.47 74.62 -12.31
CA VAL A 102 21.14 73.46 -11.69
C VAL A 102 20.20 72.74 -10.72
N GLU A 103 19.47 73.46 -9.87
CA GLU A 103 18.50 72.86 -8.95
C GLU A 103 17.39 72.10 -9.68
N VAL A 104 16.83 72.68 -10.74
CA VAL A 104 15.81 72.03 -11.57
C VAL A 104 16.38 70.78 -12.27
N VAL A 105 17.58 70.86 -12.84
CA VAL A 105 18.24 69.71 -13.48
C VAL A 105 18.47 68.59 -12.47
N VAL A 106 18.98 68.90 -11.27
CA VAL A 106 19.17 67.91 -10.20
C VAL A 106 17.83 67.30 -9.78
N ALA A 107 16.78 68.10 -9.62
CA ALA A 107 15.45 67.59 -9.28
C ALA A 107 14.89 66.63 -10.35
N VAL A 108 15.04 66.97 -11.63
CA VAL A 108 14.62 66.11 -12.76
C VAL A 108 15.43 64.81 -12.78
N VAL A 109 16.76 64.88 -12.62
CA VAL A 109 17.62 63.69 -12.59
C VAL A 109 17.23 62.78 -11.43
N VAL A 110 17.01 63.32 -10.22
CA VAL A 110 16.56 62.55 -9.06
C VAL A 110 15.19 61.91 -9.34
N ALA A 111 14.24 62.64 -9.93
CA ALA A 111 12.93 62.10 -10.28
C ALA A 111 13.04 60.94 -11.28
N VAL A 112 13.84 61.08 -12.35
CA VAL A 112 14.07 60.01 -13.34
C VAL A 112 14.71 58.78 -12.69
N VAL A 113 15.70 58.98 -11.82
CA VAL A 113 16.35 57.88 -11.09
C VAL A 113 15.36 57.16 -10.18
N VAL A 114 14.52 57.90 -9.45
CA VAL A 114 13.49 57.30 -8.58
C VAL A 114 12.50 56.48 -9.42
N VAL A 115 12.01 57.01 -10.53
CA VAL A 115 11.10 56.29 -11.43
C VAL A 115 11.77 55.02 -11.97
N ALA A 116 13.03 55.10 -12.44
CA ALA A 116 13.77 53.93 -12.92
C ALA A 116 13.93 52.85 -11.84
N VAL A 117 14.26 53.25 -10.60
CA VAL A 117 14.36 52.32 -9.46
C VAL A 117 13.00 51.66 -9.18
N VAL A 118 11.91 52.42 -9.18
CA VAL A 118 10.56 51.87 -8.96
C VAL A 118 10.20 50.87 -10.05
N VAL A 119 10.46 51.17 -11.33
CA VAL A 119 10.20 50.25 -12.45
C VAL A 119 11.01 48.96 -12.29
N VAL A 120 12.29 49.04 -11.93
CA VAL A 120 13.13 47.85 -11.70
C VAL A 120 12.60 47.03 -10.52
N VAL A 121 12.20 47.66 -9.42
CA VAL A 121 11.63 46.95 -8.25
C VAL A 121 10.34 46.23 -8.63
N VAL A 122 9.43 46.89 -9.35
CA VAL A 122 8.17 46.29 -9.82
C VAL A 122 8.46 45.12 -10.77
N ALA A 123 9.40 45.28 -11.72
CA ALA A 123 9.78 44.20 -12.63
C ALA A 123 10.32 42.97 -11.88
N VAL A 124 11.20 43.18 -10.88
CA VAL A 124 11.72 42.09 -10.04
C VAL A 124 10.60 41.41 -9.26
N GLU A 125 9.67 42.18 -8.68
CA GLU A 125 8.52 41.62 -7.95
C GLU A 125 7.64 40.75 -8.85
N VAL A 126 7.33 41.22 -10.07
CA VAL A 126 6.57 40.44 -11.06
C VAL A 126 7.30 39.15 -11.43
N VAL A 127 8.61 39.20 -11.69
CA VAL A 127 9.40 37.99 -11.98
C VAL A 127 9.36 37.01 -10.81
N VAL A 128 9.50 37.49 -9.56
CA VAL A 128 9.41 36.64 -8.37
C VAL A 128 8.02 36.01 -8.25
N LEU A 129 6.94 36.76 -8.50
CA LEU A 129 5.59 36.22 -8.49
C LEU A 129 5.39 35.14 -9.56
N VAL A 130 5.87 35.35 -10.78
CA VAL A 130 5.82 34.35 -11.86
C VAL A 130 6.56 33.08 -11.46
N VAL A 131 7.78 33.20 -10.91
CA VAL A 131 8.56 32.05 -10.43
C VAL A 131 7.82 31.30 -9.32
N VAL A 132 7.23 32.02 -8.36
CA VAL A 132 6.44 31.40 -7.28
C VAL A 132 5.24 30.66 -7.84
N VAL A 133 4.49 31.25 -8.78
CA VAL A 133 3.36 30.60 -9.44
C VAL A 133 3.81 29.33 -10.16
N LEU A 134 4.88 29.39 -10.96
CA LEU A 134 5.42 28.21 -11.65
C LEU A 134 5.81 27.10 -10.67
N VAL A 135 6.50 27.42 -9.58
CA VAL A 135 6.85 26.43 -8.54
C VAL A 135 5.60 25.82 -7.92
N THR A 136 4.57 26.63 -7.63
CA THR A 136 3.31 26.09 -7.08
C THR A 136 2.59 25.18 -8.07
N VAL A 137 2.58 25.50 -9.36
CA VAL A 137 1.99 24.64 -10.40
C VAL A 137 2.74 23.32 -10.50
N VAL A 138 4.08 23.34 -10.53
CA VAL A 138 4.91 22.13 -10.55
C VAL A 138 4.62 21.25 -9.33
N LEU A 139 4.52 21.84 -8.13
CA LEU A 139 4.20 21.10 -6.91
C LEU A 139 2.80 20.46 -6.97
N ILE A 140 1.81 21.15 -7.54
CA ILE A 140 0.45 20.60 -7.74
C ILE A 140 0.51 19.42 -8.72
N VAL A 141 1.22 19.54 -9.84
CA VAL A 141 1.38 18.46 -10.81
C VAL A 141 2.05 17.23 -10.18
N VAL A 142 3.14 17.43 -9.44
CA VAL A 142 3.82 16.33 -8.71
C VAL A 142 2.86 15.67 -7.71
N ALA A 143 2.11 16.45 -6.94
CA ALA A 143 1.13 15.91 -6.01
C ALA A 143 0.04 15.07 -6.72
N LEU A 144 -0.46 15.54 -7.87
CA LEU A 144 -1.43 14.79 -8.68
C LEU A 144 -0.85 13.48 -9.21
N VAL A 145 0.38 13.50 -9.73
CA VAL A 145 1.07 12.27 -10.19
C VAL A 145 1.20 11.26 -9.05
N VAL A 146 1.58 11.70 -7.85
CA VAL A 146 1.67 10.83 -6.67
C VAL A 146 0.31 10.22 -6.32
N VAL A 147 -0.77 11.01 -6.35
CA VAL A 147 -2.14 10.49 -6.10
C VAL A 147 -2.54 9.45 -7.14
N VAL A 148 -2.24 9.68 -8.43
CA VAL A 148 -2.52 8.72 -9.50
C VAL A 148 -1.73 7.42 -9.29
N VAL A 149 -0.45 7.50 -8.94
CA VAL A 149 0.38 6.32 -8.67
C VAL A 149 -0.19 5.52 -7.49
N ILE A 150 -0.60 6.18 -6.39
CA ILE A 150 -1.22 5.51 -5.25
C ILE A 150 -2.51 4.80 -5.68
N ALA A 151 -3.37 5.47 -6.46
CA ALA A 151 -4.61 4.88 -6.95
C ALA A 151 -4.36 3.64 -7.84
N VAL A 152 -3.37 3.70 -8.74
CA VAL A 152 -2.99 2.54 -9.57
C VAL A 152 -2.49 1.38 -8.70
N VAL A 153 -1.66 1.66 -7.68
CA VAL A 153 -1.17 0.64 -6.74
C VAL A 153 -2.34 -0.01 -5.99
N GLU A 154 -3.31 0.76 -5.50
CA GLU A 154 -4.50 0.22 -4.83
C GLU A 154 -5.32 -0.69 -5.75
N VAL A 155 -5.53 -0.28 -7.02
CA VAL A 155 -6.24 -1.11 -8.01
C VAL A 155 -5.51 -2.43 -8.27
N VAL A 156 -4.17 -2.39 -8.41
CA VAL A 156 -3.36 -3.61 -8.60
C VAL A 156 -3.46 -4.52 -7.38
N VAL A 157 -3.40 -3.98 -6.16
CA VAL A 157 -3.55 -4.76 -4.92
C VAL A 157 -4.92 -5.43 -4.86
N VAL A 158 -6.00 -4.71 -5.17
CA VAL A 158 -7.35 -5.29 -5.20
C VAL A 158 -7.44 -6.41 -6.24
N LEU A 159 -6.88 -6.20 -7.44
CA LEU A 159 -6.85 -7.23 -8.49
C LEU A 159 -6.11 -8.49 -8.03
N VAL A 160 -4.95 -8.36 -7.39
CA VAL A 160 -4.20 -9.50 -6.84
C VAL A 160 -5.01 -10.24 -5.80
N ILE A 161 -5.69 -9.53 -4.89
CA ILE A 161 -6.56 -10.16 -3.89
C ILE A 161 -7.69 -10.96 -4.57
N VAL A 162 -8.34 -10.39 -5.59
CA VAL A 162 -9.41 -11.08 -6.35
C VAL A 162 -8.88 -12.34 -7.05
N VAL A 163 -7.71 -12.28 -7.67
CA VAL A 163 -7.11 -13.45 -8.33
C VAL A 163 -6.82 -14.56 -7.31
N VAL A 164 -6.26 -14.19 -6.15
CA VAL A 164 -5.97 -15.15 -5.07
C VAL A 164 -7.25 -15.76 -4.51
N THR A 165 -8.31 -14.98 -4.28
CA THR A 165 -9.58 -15.51 -3.76
C THR A 165 -10.23 -16.46 -4.76
N VAL A 166 -10.24 -16.12 -6.05
CA VAL A 166 -10.75 -17.01 -7.11
C VAL A 166 -9.94 -18.31 -7.16
N ALA A 167 -8.60 -18.24 -7.08
CA ALA A 167 -7.76 -19.44 -7.06
C ALA A 167 -8.08 -20.34 -5.86
N VAL A 168 -8.24 -19.76 -4.66
CA VAL A 168 -8.62 -20.51 -3.45
C VAL A 168 -9.99 -21.17 -3.62
N VAL A 169 -10.98 -20.46 -4.16
CA VAL A 169 -12.32 -21.01 -4.42
C VAL A 169 -12.25 -22.19 -5.39
N VAL A 170 -11.48 -22.08 -6.48
CA VAL A 170 -11.29 -23.18 -7.44
C VAL A 170 -10.68 -24.41 -6.76
N VAL A 171 -9.64 -24.22 -5.93
CA VAL A 171 -9.01 -25.32 -5.18
C VAL A 171 -10.02 -25.99 -4.24
N VAL A 172 -10.81 -25.22 -3.50
CA VAL A 172 -11.85 -25.76 -2.62
C VAL A 172 -12.89 -26.56 -3.40
N VAL A 173 -13.36 -26.06 -4.55
CA VAL A 173 -14.30 -26.77 -5.41
C VAL A 173 -13.72 -28.10 -5.91
N VAL A 174 -12.46 -28.11 -6.36
CA VAL A 174 -11.78 -29.34 -6.80
C VAL A 174 -11.70 -30.36 -5.66
N VAL A 175 -11.33 -29.93 -4.44
CA VAL A 175 -11.27 -30.81 -3.26
C VAL A 175 -12.66 -31.39 -2.96
N VAL A 176 -13.71 -30.58 -2.99
CA VAL A 176 -15.10 -31.06 -2.76
C VAL A 176 -15.49 -32.10 -3.82
N ILE A 177 -15.18 -31.88 -5.10
CA ILE A 177 -15.45 -32.85 -6.17
C ILE A 177 -14.74 -34.18 -5.92
N VAL A 178 -13.45 -34.15 -5.55
CA VAL A 178 -12.68 -35.37 -5.25
C VAL A 178 -13.28 -36.12 -4.06
N VAL A 179 -13.66 -35.42 -2.98
CA VAL A 179 -14.30 -36.04 -1.82
C VAL A 179 -15.64 -36.70 -2.20
N VAL A 180 -16.47 -36.02 -3.00
CA VAL A 180 -17.73 -36.58 -3.49
C VAL A 180 -17.49 -37.81 -4.36
N GLN A 181 -16.52 -37.77 -5.28
CA GLN A 181 -16.17 -38.92 -6.13
C GLN A 181 -15.76 -40.13 -5.30
N VAL A 182 -14.95 -39.94 -4.26
CA VAL A 182 -14.57 -41.07 -3.40
C VAL A 182 -15.73 -41.57 -2.56
N ALA A 183 -16.58 -40.68 -2.04
CA ALA A 183 -17.79 -41.11 -1.33
C ALA A 183 -18.69 -41.98 -2.23
N VAL A 184 -18.88 -41.58 -3.49
CA VAL A 184 -19.63 -42.37 -4.49
C VAL A 184 -18.94 -43.69 -4.79
N ALA A 185 -17.62 -43.70 -4.98
CA ALA A 185 -16.86 -44.93 -5.23
C ALA A 185 -16.98 -45.92 -4.07
N LEU A 186 -16.87 -45.45 -2.82
CA LEU A 186 -17.08 -46.28 -1.63
C LEU A 186 -18.51 -46.83 -1.56
N LEU A 187 -19.52 -46.02 -1.88
CA LEU A 187 -20.92 -46.47 -1.91
C LEU A 187 -21.13 -47.58 -2.94
N VAL A 188 -20.56 -47.44 -4.15
CA VAL A 188 -20.64 -48.47 -5.20
C VAL A 188 -19.98 -49.76 -4.71
N VAL A 189 -18.80 -49.68 -4.10
CA VAL A 189 -18.12 -50.86 -3.52
C VAL A 189 -19.02 -51.55 -2.49
N VAL A 190 -19.62 -50.80 -1.55
CA VAL A 190 -20.54 -51.37 -0.56
C VAL A 190 -21.72 -52.08 -1.21
N VAL A 191 -22.34 -51.47 -2.23
CA VAL A 191 -23.46 -52.09 -2.97
C VAL A 191 -23.03 -53.39 -3.65
N VAL A 192 -21.86 -53.41 -4.30
CA VAL A 192 -21.32 -54.62 -4.94
C VAL A 192 -21.07 -55.71 -3.91
N VAL A 193 -20.49 -55.39 -2.75
CA VAL A 193 -20.26 -56.37 -1.67
C VAL A 193 -21.58 -56.96 -1.17
N ILE A 194 -22.60 -56.13 -0.93
CA ILE A 194 -23.93 -56.60 -0.54
C ILE A 194 -24.50 -57.55 -1.60
N TRP A 195 -24.39 -57.19 -2.88
CA TRP A 195 -24.86 -58.02 -3.99
C TRP A 195 -24.18 -59.39 -4.02
N VAL A 196 -22.84 -59.41 -3.87
CA VAL A 196 -22.07 -60.66 -3.82
C VAL A 196 -22.49 -61.53 -2.64
N VAL A 197 -22.67 -60.93 -1.46
CA VAL A 197 -23.15 -61.65 -0.26
C VAL A 197 -24.53 -62.26 -0.50
N VAL A 198 -25.46 -61.51 -1.10
CA VAL A 198 -26.81 -62.02 -1.44
C VAL A 198 -26.72 -63.20 -2.42
N VAL A 199 -25.92 -63.11 -3.47
CA VAL A 199 -25.73 -64.20 -4.45
C VAL A 199 -25.17 -65.45 -3.77
N ILE A 200 -24.19 -65.28 -2.87
CA ILE A 200 -23.62 -66.39 -2.10
C ILE A 200 -24.69 -67.05 -1.22
N ILE A 201 -25.49 -66.27 -0.49
CA ILE A 201 -26.56 -66.79 0.37
C ILE A 201 -27.58 -67.58 -0.48
N VAL A 202 -28.01 -67.04 -1.63
CA VAL A 202 -28.94 -67.73 -2.54
C VAL A 202 -28.35 -69.03 -3.06
N TYR A 203 -27.07 -69.04 -3.44
CA TYR A 203 -26.37 -70.25 -3.89
C TYR A 203 -26.32 -71.31 -2.79
N VAL A 204 -25.96 -70.94 -1.56
CA VAL A 204 -25.95 -71.85 -0.41
C VAL A 204 -27.35 -72.42 -0.14
N LEU A 205 -28.39 -71.57 -0.16
CA LEU A 205 -29.78 -71.99 0.03
C LEU A 205 -30.24 -72.97 -1.06
N LEU A 206 -29.86 -72.72 -2.33
CA LEU A 206 -30.15 -73.63 -3.44
C LEU A 206 -29.48 -74.99 -3.25
N VAL A 207 -28.18 -75.01 -2.93
CA VAL A 207 -27.43 -76.26 -2.70
C VAL A 207 -28.04 -77.06 -1.55
N VAL A 208 -28.43 -76.40 -0.45
CA VAL A 208 -29.07 -77.07 0.70
C VAL A 208 -30.46 -77.60 0.33
N SER A 209 -31.25 -76.85 -0.46
CA SER A 209 -32.60 -77.26 -0.87
C SER A 209 -32.59 -78.44 -1.85
N CYS A 210 -31.71 -78.43 -2.85
CA CYS A 210 -31.59 -79.53 -3.82
C CYS A 210 -31.15 -80.85 -3.17
N ASN A 211 -30.39 -80.77 -2.08
CA ASN A 211 -29.90 -81.95 -1.38
C ASN A 211 -30.98 -82.66 -0.55
N SER A 212 -32.13 -82.03 -0.33
CA SER A 212 -33.26 -82.62 0.43
C SER A 212 -34.20 -83.46 -0.44
N SER A 213 -34.12 -83.36 -1.77
CA SER A 213 -35.12 -83.96 -2.69
C SER A 213 -34.78 -85.37 -3.21
N SER A 214 -33.65 -85.97 -2.83
CA SER A 214 -33.21 -87.26 -3.41
C SER A 214 -33.55 -88.51 -2.57
N ARG A 215 -34.48 -88.44 -1.61
CA ARG A 215 -34.84 -89.60 -0.74
C ARG A 215 -36.16 -90.31 -1.07
N SER A 216 -36.75 -90.10 -2.24
CA SER A 216 -37.96 -90.83 -2.66
C SER A 216 -37.73 -91.64 -3.93
N SER A 217 -36.93 -92.70 -3.84
CA SER A 217 -37.03 -93.88 -4.71
C SER A 217 -35.93 -94.85 -4.32
N ILE A 218 -36.29 -95.92 -3.63
CA ILE A 218 -35.82 -97.29 -3.83
C ILE A 218 -36.48 -98.10 -2.70
N ASP A 219 -37.61 -98.70 -3.05
CA ASP A 219 -37.99 -100.06 -2.67
C ASP A 219 -38.76 -100.58 -3.90
N ASN A 220 -38.08 -101.19 -4.86
CA ASN A 220 -37.62 -102.58 -4.96
C ASN A 220 -38.74 -103.63 -5.04
N SER A 221 -38.56 -104.50 -6.03
CA SER A 221 -39.50 -105.32 -6.79
C SER A 221 -39.68 -106.76 -6.32
N SER A 222 -40.84 -107.36 -6.59
CA SER A 222 -41.08 -108.70 -7.21
C SER A 222 -42.54 -109.12 -6.95
N SER A 223 -43.32 -109.79 -7.81
CA SER A 223 -43.13 -110.40 -9.13
C SER A 223 -44.50 -110.83 -9.69
N SER A 224 -44.57 -110.91 -11.02
CA SER A 224 -45.39 -111.82 -11.85
C SER A 224 -46.92 -111.65 -12.02
N THR A 225 -47.26 -111.51 -13.30
CA THR A 225 -48.35 -112.15 -14.09
C THR A 225 -49.75 -111.53 -14.16
N SER A 226 -50.03 -111.06 -15.39
CA SER A 226 -51.20 -111.35 -16.25
C SER A 226 -52.50 -110.55 -16.12
N SER A 227 -52.83 -109.93 -17.27
CA SER A 227 -54.14 -109.82 -17.94
C SER A 227 -55.22 -108.82 -17.48
N SER A 228 -55.73 -108.12 -18.52
CA SER A 228 -57.12 -107.68 -18.79
C SER A 228 -57.74 -106.47 -18.07
N SER A 229 -58.07 -105.47 -18.90
CA SER A 229 -59.41 -104.85 -19.10
C SER A 229 -60.24 -104.28 -17.92
N GLY A 230 -60.76 -103.06 -18.08
CA GLY A 230 -61.93 -102.51 -17.33
C GLY A 230 -61.65 -101.13 -16.73
N ILE A 231 -62.22 -100.01 -17.23
CA ILE A 231 -63.54 -99.40 -16.93
C ILE A 231 -63.73 -99.03 -15.44
N GLY A 232 -64.10 -97.77 -15.16
CA GLY A 232 -65.07 -97.46 -14.10
C GLY A 232 -64.63 -96.51 -12.98
N ASP A 233 -65.05 -95.25 -13.10
CA ASP A 233 -65.90 -94.50 -12.16
C ASP A 233 -65.82 -94.65 -10.61
N SER A 234 -65.82 -93.47 -9.97
CA SER A 234 -66.68 -93.04 -8.85
C SER A 234 -66.44 -93.49 -7.39
N SER A 235 -66.33 -92.43 -6.55
CA SER A 235 -67.08 -92.21 -5.30
C SER A 235 -66.70 -92.91 -3.98
N SER A 236 -66.30 -92.06 -3.02
CA SER A 236 -66.97 -91.83 -1.71
C SER A 236 -66.77 -92.78 -0.50
N SER A 237 -66.47 -92.11 0.63
CA SER A 237 -66.96 -92.32 2.01
C SER A 237 -66.36 -93.37 2.98
N ARG A 238 -66.04 -92.85 4.19
CA ARG A 238 -66.48 -93.29 5.55
C ARG A 238 -65.72 -94.39 6.34
N SER A 239 -65.11 -93.91 7.44
CA SER A 239 -65.27 -94.30 8.88
C SER A 239 -64.87 -95.67 9.45
N SER A 240 -64.58 -95.63 10.78
CA SER A 240 -64.56 -96.66 11.86
C SER A 240 -63.21 -97.36 12.15
N ILE A 241 -62.61 -97.16 13.35
CA ILE A 241 -62.76 -97.85 14.68
C ILE A 241 -62.20 -99.28 14.68
N GLY A 242 -61.34 -99.60 15.66
CA GLY A 242 -61.04 -101.00 16.03
C GLY A 242 -59.77 -101.23 16.87
N ASP A 243 -59.96 -101.79 18.05
CA ASP A 243 -59.00 -102.07 19.13
C ASP A 243 -58.05 -103.28 18.93
N SER A 244 -57.03 -103.32 19.82
CA SER A 244 -56.54 -104.48 20.62
C SER A 244 -55.38 -105.42 20.19
N SER A 245 -54.41 -105.48 21.12
CA SER A 245 -53.68 -106.64 21.71
C SER A 245 -52.48 -107.34 20.99
N SER A 246 -51.31 -107.14 21.62
CA SER A 246 -50.25 -108.10 22.05
C SER A 246 -49.78 -109.26 21.16
N SER A 247 -48.45 -109.38 20.94
CA SER A 247 -47.57 -110.43 21.53
C SER A 247 -46.12 -110.42 20.99
N ASN A 248 -45.21 -110.91 21.84
CA ASN A 248 -43.75 -111.03 21.74
C ASN A 248 -43.20 -111.74 20.48
N SER A 249 -41.96 -111.44 20.07
CA SER A 249 -40.74 -112.25 20.35
C SER A 249 -39.60 -112.02 19.33
N SER A 250 -38.38 -111.87 19.88
CA SER A 250 -37.10 -112.38 19.38
C SER A 250 -36.46 -111.85 18.07
N SER A 251 -35.47 -110.98 18.27
CA SER A 251 -34.06 -111.12 17.84
C SER A 251 -33.74 -111.54 16.40
N SER A 252 -33.26 -110.57 15.62
CA SER A 252 -31.97 -110.72 14.92
C SER A 252 -31.34 -109.36 14.67
N SER A 253 -30.14 -109.21 15.20
CA SER A 253 -29.24 -108.08 15.10
C SER A 253 -28.78 -107.88 13.65
N SER A 254 -29.44 -106.99 12.91
CA SER A 254 -28.85 -106.39 11.71
C SER A 254 -28.10 -105.13 12.13
N ILE A 255 -26.77 -105.24 12.03
CA ILE A 255 -25.81 -104.18 12.32
C ILE A 255 -26.26 -102.91 11.59
N GLY A 256 -26.60 -101.89 12.38
CA GLY A 256 -26.96 -100.58 11.90
C GLY A 256 -25.80 -100.01 11.11
N HIS A 257 -25.86 -100.12 9.79
CA HIS A 257 -25.08 -99.30 8.89
C HIS A 257 -25.58 -97.87 9.06
N THR A 258 -24.99 -97.17 10.03
CA THR A 258 -25.17 -95.75 10.24
C THR A 258 -24.95 -95.05 8.91
N ASN A 259 -25.96 -94.31 8.45
CA ASN A 259 -25.97 -93.53 7.23
C ASN A 259 -24.85 -92.48 7.22
N ILE A 260 -23.61 -92.90 6.93
CA ILE A 260 -22.42 -92.03 6.83
C ILE A 260 -22.53 -91.08 5.61
N GLY A 261 -23.42 -91.37 4.65
CA GLY A 261 -23.63 -90.53 3.47
C GLY A 261 -24.18 -89.12 3.76
N SER A 262 -24.75 -88.88 4.94
CA SER A 262 -25.28 -87.55 5.32
C SER A 262 -24.19 -86.57 5.76
N ILE A 263 -23.07 -87.07 6.30
CA ILE A 263 -22.04 -86.23 6.93
C ILE A 263 -21.24 -85.49 5.86
N GLY A 264 -21.04 -86.09 4.68
CA GLY A 264 -20.27 -85.47 3.60
C GLY A 264 -20.87 -84.15 3.10
N ASN A 265 -22.20 -84.01 3.15
CA ASN A 265 -22.87 -82.79 2.72
C ASN A 265 -22.84 -81.71 3.81
N GLU A 266 -22.94 -82.08 5.09
CA GLU A 266 -22.75 -81.12 6.18
C GLU A 266 -21.31 -80.59 6.20
N ILE A 267 -20.31 -81.46 6.01
CA ILE A 267 -18.91 -81.04 5.93
C ILE A 267 -18.71 -80.10 4.72
N ARG A 268 -19.29 -80.40 3.56
CA ARG A 268 -19.21 -79.50 2.39
C ARG A 268 -19.85 -78.14 2.67
N VAL A 269 -20.99 -78.09 3.34
CA VAL A 269 -21.64 -76.81 3.71
C VAL A 269 -20.78 -76.03 4.69
N ILE A 270 -20.17 -76.69 5.68
CA ILE A 270 -19.26 -76.05 6.65
C ILE A 270 -18.03 -75.48 5.93
N VAL A 271 -17.40 -76.25 5.04
CA VAL A 271 -16.24 -75.78 4.27
C VAL A 271 -16.61 -74.61 3.37
N VAL A 272 -17.78 -74.64 2.71
CA VAL A 272 -18.25 -73.52 1.89
C VAL A 272 -18.49 -72.28 2.76
N LEU A 273 -19.12 -72.42 3.93
CA LEU A 273 -19.31 -71.31 4.86
C LEU A 273 -17.99 -70.72 5.34
N GLU A 274 -16.99 -71.56 5.63
CA GLU A 274 -15.66 -71.10 6.04
C GLU A 274 -14.97 -70.32 4.91
N VAL A 275 -15.01 -70.83 3.67
CA VAL A 275 -14.47 -70.14 2.49
C VAL A 275 -15.19 -68.81 2.25
N VAL A 276 -16.52 -68.77 2.39
CA VAL A 276 -17.30 -67.53 2.29
C VAL A 276 -16.91 -66.54 3.38
N MET A 277 -16.73 -66.99 4.61
CA MET A 277 -16.29 -66.13 5.70
C MET A 277 -14.90 -65.56 5.43
N ILE A 278 -13.96 -66.39 4.96
CA ILE A 278 -12.62 -65.92 4.55
C ILE A 278 -12.74 -64.89 3.43
N LEU A 279 -13.58 -65.13 2.43
CA LEU A 279 -13.79 -64.19 1.32
C LEU A 279 -14.37 -62.85 1.81
N VAL A 280 -15.34 -62.87 2.72
CA VAL A 280 -15.87 -61.65 3.35
C VAL A 280 -14.77 -60.92 4.12
N VAL A 281 -13.93 -61.63 4.89
CA VAL A 281 -12.80 -61.02 5.60
C VAL A 281 -11.81 -60.39 4.62
N VAL A 282 -11.46 -61.07 3.53
CA VAL A 282 -10.56 -60.53 2.50
C VAL A 282 -11.16 -59.26 1.87
N VAL A 283 -12.46 -59.26 1.55
CA VAL A 283 -13.14 -58.08 1.01
C VAL A 283 -13.10 -56.92 2.01
N VAL A 284 -13.37 -57.17 3.29
CA VAL A 284 -13.29 -56.15 4.35
C VAL A 284 -11.86 -55.59 4.44
N VAL A 285 -10.83 -56.44 4.41
CA VAL A 285 -9.43 -56.01 4.42
C VAL A 285 -9.11 -55.13 3.20
N VAL A 286 -9.56 -55.51 2.00
CA VAL A 286 -9.36 -54.69 0.78
C VAL A 286 -10.04 -53.32 0.94
N VAL A 287 -11.28 -53.27 1.45
CA VAL A 287 -11.98 -52.00 1.71
C VAL A 287 -11.21 -51.14 2.71
N VAL A 288 -10.70 -51.72 3.79
CA VAL A 288 -9.88 -50.99 4.78
C VAL A 288 -8.61 -50.43 4.14
N VAL A 289 -7.92 -51.21 3.30
CA VAL A 289 -6.72 -50.75 2.58
C VAL A 289 -7.07 -49.58 1.64
N VAL A 290 -8.17 -49.66 0.89
CA VAL A 290 -8.63 -48.56 0.02
C VAL A 290 -8.93 -47.29 0.83
N VAL A 291 -9.57 -47.42 1.99
CA VAL A 291 -9.84 -46.30 2.90
C VAL A 291 -8.54 -45.67 3.41
N ILE A 292 -7.55 -46.49 3.80
CA ILE A 292 -6.23 -45.97 4.26
C ILE A 292 -5.53 -45.21 3.14
N VAL A 293 -5.49 -45.76 1.93
CA VAL A 293 -4.89 -45.10 0.76
C VAL A 293 -5.58 -43.77 0.49
N PHE A 294 -6.91 -43.73 0.57
CA PHE A 294 -7.66 -42.49 0.40
C PHE A 294 -7.32 -41.44 1.48
N VAL A 295 -7.26 -41.83 2.75
CA VAL A 295 -6.87 -40.94 3.85
C VAL A 295 -5.46 -40.38 3.61
N MET A 296 -4.53 -41.21 3.11
CA MET A 296 -3.19 -40.75 2.74
C MET A 296 -3.23 -39.71 1.61
N ILE A 297 -4.02 -39.93 0.56
CA ILE A 297 -4.17 -38.97 -0.55
C ILE A 297 -4.72 -37.64 -0.03
N VAL A 298 -5.78 -37.68 0.79
CA VAL A 298 -6.37 -36.47 1.39
C VAL A 298 -5.34 -35.73 2.25
N ALA A 299 -4.56 -36.45 3.07
CA ALA A 299 -3.51 -35.86 3.88
C ALA A 299 -2.45 -35.14 3.02
N VAL A 300 -1.99 -35.77 1.92
CA VAL A 300 -1.05 -35.15 0.97
C VAL A 300 -1.65 -33.89 0.36
N VAL A 301 -2.91 -33.92 -0.09
CA VAL A 301 -3.59 -32.74 -0.65
C VAL A 301 -3.66 -31.60 0.37
N VAL A 302 -3.99 -31.90 1.63
CA VAL A 302 -4.01 -30.89 2.71
C VAL A 302 -2.62 -30.27 2.91
N VAL A 303 -1.55 -31.08 2.94
CA VAL A 303 -0.17 -30.58 3.05
C VAL A 303 0.18 -29.66 1.88
N VAL A 304 -0.17 -30.04 0.65
CA VAL A 304 0.06 -29.19 -0.54
C VAL A 304 -0.68 -27.86 -0.42
N VAL A 305 -1.95 -27.86 0.00
CA VAL A 305 -2.72 -26.62 0.22
C VAL A 305 -2.05 -25.73 1.26
N VAL A 306 -1.59 -26.29 2.39
CA VAL A 306 -0.87 -25.53 3.42
C VAL A 306 0.42 -24.91 2.86
N VAL A 307 1.20 -25.66 2.09
CA VAL A 307 2.42 -25.14 1.44
C VAL A 307 2.10 -23.99 0.50
N VAL A 308 1.06 -24.11 -0.33
CA VAL A 308 0.62 -23.03 -1.24
C VAL A 308 0.23 -21.79 -0.45
N VAL A 309 -0.54 -21.93 0.64
CA VAL A 309 -0.91 -20.80 1.51
C VAL A 309 0.32 -20.13 2.11
N VAL A 310 1.29 -20.90 2.60
CA VAL A 310 2.56 -20.35 3.13
C VAL A 310 3.32 -19.57 2.06
N VAL A 311 3.43 -20.11 0.85
CA VAL A 311 4.09 -19.42 -0.27
C VAL A 311 3.39 -18.10 -0.60
N VAL A 312 2.06 -18.08 -0.66
CA VAL A 312 1.29 -16.84 -0.89
C VAL A 312 1.56 -15.81 0.20
N VAL A 313 1.57 -16.22 1.48
CA VAL A 313 1.89 -15.32 2.60
C VAL A 313 3.30 -14.74 2.47
N VAL A 314 4.30 -15.58 2.13
CA VAL A 314 5.68 -15.10 1.91
C VAL A 314 5.75 -14.08 0.78
N VAL A 315 5.08 -14.34 -0.36
CA VAL A 315 5.03 -13.40 -1.48
C VAL A 315 4.42 -12.06 -1.06
N VAL A 316 3.30 -12.08 -0.32
CA VAL A 316 2.67 -10.85 0.20
C VAL A 316 3.62 -10.08 1.11
N VAL A 317 4.33 -10.76 2.02
CA VAL A 317 5.30 -10.12 2.90
C VAL A 317 6.43 -9.46 2.09
N VAL A 318 6.97 -10.15 1.07
CA VAL A 318 8.01 -9.59 0.19
C VAL A 318 7.51 -8.34 -0.53
N VAL A 319 6.29 -8.36 -1.08
CA VAL A 319 5.69 -7.19 -1.74
C VAL A 319 5.57 -6.02 -0.77
N VAL A 320 5.09 -6.25 0.45
CA VAL A 320 4.99 -5.20 1.48
C VAL A 320 6.36 -4.62 1.81
N VAL A 321 7.39 -5.45 1.96
CA VAL A 321 8.77 -4.99 2.22
C VAL A 321 9.27 -4.13 1.06
N VAL A 322 9.07 -4.54 -0.19
CA VAL A 322 9.46 -3.77 -1.37
C VAL A 322 8.78 -2.40 -1.39
N VAL A 323 7.46 -2.35 -1.13
CA VAL A 323 6.71 -1.09 -1.05
C VAL A 323 7.28 -0.18 0.05
N VAL A 324 7.57 -0.72 1.23
CA VAL A 324 8.18 0.05 2.33
C VAL A 324 9.55 0.60 1.92
N VAL A 325 10.39 -0.19 1.26
CA VAL A 325 11.70 0.25 0.76
C VAL A 325 11.55 1.39 -0.23
N ILE A 326 10.63 1.29 -1.20
CA ILE A 326 10.36 2.34 -2.18
C ILE A 326 9.92 3.64 -1.48
N VAL A 327 9.03 3.54 -0.49
CA VAL A 327 8.57 4.70 0.31
C VAL A 327 9.71 5.32 1.12
N VAL A 328 10.60 4.50 1.69
CA VAL A 328 11.78 5.01 2.42
C VAL A 328 12.72 5.72 1.45
N LEU A 329 12.97 5.15 0.27
CA LEU A 329 13.84 5.74 -0.74
C LEU A 329 13.28 7.06 -1.26
N SER A 330 11.98 7.15 -1.53
CA SER A 330 11.37 8.42 -1.97
C SER A 330 11.50 9.52 -0.91
N VAL A 331 11.28 9.18 0.36
CA VAL A 331 11.47 10.11 1.49
C VAL A 331 12.94 10.53 1.64
N VAL A 332 13.89 9.62 1.40
CA VAL A 332 15.33 9.94 1.45
C VAL A 332 15.73 10.85 0.29
N SER A 333 15.23 10.60 -0.92
CA SER A 333 15.46 11.46 -2.09
C SER A 333 14.94 12.88 -1.85
N ASP A 334 13.75 13.03 -1.26
CA ASP A 334 13.20 14.34 -0.88
C ASP A 334 14.09 15.12 0.12
N ILE A 335 14.83 14.41 0.97
CA ILE A 335 15.77 15.02 1.93
C ILE A 335 17.09 15.40 1.26
N SER A 336 17.53 14.62 0.27
CA SER A 336 18.83 14.82 -0.39
C SER A 336 18.85 16.07 -1.28
N ASP A 337 17.74 16.37 -1.97
CA ASP A 337 17.65 17.57 -2.83
C ASP A 337 17.35 18.86 -2.05
N GLY A 338 16.98 18.74 -0.77
CA GLY A 338 16.71 19.85 0.14
C GLY A 338 17.95 20.53 0.74
N GLY A 339 19.16 20.23 0.24
CA GLY A 339 20.40 20.87 0.68
C GLY A 339 20.24 22.40 0.64
N PRO A 340 20.33 23.12 1.78
CA PRO A 340 20.11 24.55 1.80
C PRO A 340 21.16 25.18 0.89
N GLY A 341 20.68 25.68 -0.26
CA GLY A 341 21.45 26.47 -1.20
C GLY A 341 22.13 27.62 -0.47
N CYS A 342 23.35 27.35 -0.01
CA CYS A 342 24.36 28.33 0.30
C CYS A 342 24.89 28.80 -1.06
N SER A 343 24.04 29.50 -1.81
CA SER A 343 24.50 30.26 -2.96
C SER A 343 25.43 31.32 -2.41
N LYS A 344 26.72 31.02 -2.53
CA LYS A 344 27.83 31.94 -2.41
C LYS A 344 27.44 33.20 -3.19
N GLN A 345 27.24 34.29 -2.45
CA GLN A 345 27.60 35.63 -2.91
C GLN A 345 29.06 35.56 -3.35
N LYS A 346 29.32 35.18 -4.60
CA LYS A 346 30.60 35.44 -5.24
C LYS A 346 30.52 36.88 -5.71
N THR A 347 30.85 37.75 -4.77
CA THR A 347 31.47 39.06 -5.01
C THR A 347 32.26 39.04 -6.32
N ARG A 348 31.68 39.61 -7.38
CA ARG A 348 32.45 40.12 -8.52
C ARG A 348 32.47 41.64 -8.38
N ALA A 349 33.24 42.07 -7.40
CA ALA A 349 33.81 43.40 -7.40
C ALA A 349 35.06 43.35 -8.30
N LYS A 350 35.20 44.39 -9.14
CA LYS A 350 36.49 45.01 -9.51
C LYS A 350 37.32 44.35 -10.61
N SER A 351 37.21 44.91 -11.81
CA SER A 351 38.32 45.30 -12.72
C SER A 351 37.67 46.18 -13.80
N ARG A 352 37.96 47.49 -13.89
CA ARG A 352 39.03 48.07 -14.77
C ARG A 352 38.94 47.40 -16.15
N GLU A 353 38.56 48.08 -17.23
CA GLU A 353 38.86 49.44 -17.72
C GLU A 353 37.69 50.03 -18.50
#